data_AF-A0AA92ERG4-F1
#
_entry.id   AF-A0AA92ERG4-F1
#
_cell.length_a   1.000
_cell.length_b   1.000
_cell.length_c   1.000
_cell.angle_alpha   90.00
_cell.angle_beta   90.00
_cell.angle_gamma   90.00
#
_symmetry.space_group_name_H-M   'P 1'
#
loop_
_entity.id
_entity.type
_entity.pdbx_description
1 polymer ?
#
loop_
_entity_poly.entity_id
_entity_poly.type
_entity_poly.pdbx_seq_one_letter_code
_entity_poly.pdbx_strand_id
1 'polypeptide(L)'
;MIDTAALDHPKSAVFVVRHWPTEEWLAQWLSPNATLILSEQALMDVLNDPTLLESLTITPYALHSELKLLNIDEVPASIIQLGDARWVELSLDASTYIVWDDPQN
;
A
#
# COMPACT_ATOMS: atom_id res chain seq x y z
N MET A 1 -7.73 6.14 36.95
CA MET A 1 -6.66 5.54 36.13
C MET A 1 -7.30 5.16 34.82
N ILE A 2 -6.89 5.76 33.71
CA ILE A 2 -7.29 5.29 32.39
C ILE A 2 -6.42 4.07 32.13
N ASP A 3 -7.03 2.90 32.05
CA ASP A 3 -6.39 1.68 31.59
C ASP A 3 -6.04 1.86 30.12
N THR A 4 -4.83 2.36 29.88
CA THR A 4 -4.07 2.27 28.63
C THR A 4 -3.66 0.81 28.40
N ALA A 5 -4.64 -0.10 28.38
CA ALA A 5 -4.43 -1.40 27.76
C ALA A 5 -4.25 -1.09 26.28
N ALA A 6 -2.97 -1.05 25.89
CA ALA A 6 -2.48 -0.87 24.54
C ALA A 6 -3.47 -1.52 23.58
N LEU A 7 -4.02 -0.71 22.67
CA LEU A 7 -4.60 -1.23 21.46
C LEU A 7 -3.48 -2.03 20.80
N ASP A 8 -3.48 -3.33 21.08
CA ASP A 8 -2.75 -4.37 20.38
C ASP A 8 -3.37 -4.41 18.98
N HIS A 9 -3.19 -3.31 18.24
CA HIS A 9 -3.36 -3.37 16.81
C HIS A 9 -2.30 -4.37 16.38
N PRO A 10 -2.67 -5.53 15.82
CA PRO A 10 -1.69 -6.49 15.36
C PRO A 10 -0.81 -5.73 14.38
N LYS A 11 0.42 -5.44 14.79
CA LYS A 11 1.34 -4.55 14.06
C LYS A 11 1.37 -4.98 12.60
N SER A 12 0.74 -4.16 11.76
CA SER A 12 0.52 -4.48 10.36
C SER A 12 1.83 -4.42 9.59
N ALA A 13 2.03 -5.33 8.65
CA ALA A 13 3.11 -5.19 7.68
C ALA A 13 2.71 -4.12 6.66
N VAL A 14 3.62 -3.20 6.37
CA VAL A 14 3.46 -2.17 5.34
C VAL A 14 4.37 -2.51 4.18
N PHE A 15 3.77 -2.68 3.02
CA PHE A 15 4.46 -2.99 1.77
C PHE A 15 4.30 -1.82 0.82
N VAL A 16 5.41 -1.28 0.33
CA VAL A 16 5.43 -0.26 -0.72
C VAL A 16 5.90 -0.92 -2.01
N VAL A 17 5.03 -1.03 -3.00
CA VAL A 17 5.35 -1.64 -4.30
C VAL A 17 5.59 -0.55 -5.33
N ARG A 18 6.78 -0.54 -5.93
CA ARG A 18 7.17 0.40 -7.00
C ARG A 18 6.86 -0.15 -8.39
N HIS A 19 6.83 -1.46 -8.51
CA HIS A 19 6.44 -2.22 -9.70
C HIS A 19 5.32 -3.20 -9.31
N TRP A 20 4.42 -3.52 -10.24
CA TRP A 20 3.34 -4.45 -9.95
C TRP A 20 3.92 -5.84 -9.59
N PRO A 21 3.64 -6.37 -8.39
CA PRO A 21 4.18 -7.64 -7.95
C PRO A 21 3.52 -8.83 -8.68
N THR A 22 4.19 -9.98 -8.67
CA THR A 22 3.63 -11.23 -9.20
C THR A 22 2.50 -11.77 -8.32
N GLU A 23 1.62 -12.60 -8.89
CA GLU A 23 0.53 -13.24 -8.14
C GLU A 23 1.05 -14.09 -6.96
N GLU A 24 2.20 -14.74 -7.11
CA GLU A 24 2.85 -15.51 -6.05
C GLU A 24 3.26 -14.62 -4.87
N TRP A 25 3.83 -13.44 -5.17
CA TRP A 25 4.20 -12.47 -4.15
C TRP A 25 2.96 -11.93 -3.43
N LEU A 26 1.91 -11.58 -4.18
CA LEU A 26 0.64 -11.14 -3.62
C LEU A 26 0.06 -12.24 -2.69
N ALA A 27 0.01 -13.49 -3.12
CA ALA A 27 -0.50 -14.59 -2.31
C ALA A 27 0.34 -14.83 -1.04
N GLN A 28 1.65 -14.61 -1.11
CA GLN A 28 2.57 -14.82 0.02
C GLN A 28 2.49 -13.70 1.06
N TRP A 29 2.38 -12.44 0.63
CA TRP A 29 2.56 -11.28 1.49
C TRP A 29 1.26 -10.50 1.78
N LEU A 30 0.26 -10.59 0.90
CA LEU A 30 -0.98 -9.82 0.99
C LEU A 30 -1.98 -10.49 1.95
N SER A 31 -1.72 -10.34 3.24
CA SER A 31 -2.64 -10.74 4.31
C SER A 31 -3.70 -9.66 4.59
N PRO A 32 -4.87 -9.99 5.17
CA PRO A 32 -5.93 -9.01 5.47
C PRO A 32 -5.51 -7.85 6.38
N ASN A 33 -4.48 -8.08 7.21
CA ASN A 33 -3.92 -7.08 8.12
C ASN A 33 -2.71 -6.34 7.53
N ALA A 34 -2.33 -6.61 6.28
CA ALA A 34 -1.25 -5.91 5.60
C ALA A 34 -1.75 -4.60 4.99
N THR A 35 -0.87 -3.62 4.89
CA THR A 35 -1.08 -2.37 4.15
C THR A 35 -0.25 -2.43 2.88
N LEU A 36 -0.90 -2.33 1.72
CA LEU A 36 -0.24 -2.23 0.42
C LEU A 36 -0.28 -0.77 -0.05
N ILE A 37 0.87 -0.20 -0.37
CA ILE A 37 1.03 1.15 -0.91
C ILE A 37 1.57 1.00 -2.34
N LEU A 38 0.77 1.40 -3.33
CA LEU A 38 1.17 1.47 -4.72
C LEU A 38 1.96 2.76 -4.93
N SER A 39 3.12 2.61 -5.56
CA SER A 39 4.03 3.70 -5.83
C SER A 39 4.63 3.59 -7.22
N GLU A 40 5.06 4.72 -7.77
CA GLU A 40 5.77 4.81 -9.06
C GLU A 40 5.07 4.04 -10.20
N GLN A 41 5.74 3.04 -10.79
CA GLN A 41 5.24 2.28 -11.94
C GLN A 41 4.04 1.40 -11.58
N ALA A 42 4.00 0.82 -10.38
CA ALA A 42 2.88 -0.01 -9.93
C ALA A 42 1.56 0.78 -9.93
N LEU A 43 1.62 2.04 -9.51
CA LEU A 43 0.46 2.92 -9.57
C LEU A 43 0.05 3.20 -11.01
N MET A 44 1.02 3.48 -11.89
CA MET A 44 0.75 3.70 -13.31
C MET A 44 0.14 2.46 -13.98
N ASP A 45 0.63 1.26 -13.68
CA ASP A 45 0.10 0.01 -14.22
C ASP A 45 -1.38 -0.17 -13.85
N VAL A 46 -1.73 0.10 -12.60
CA VAL A 46 -3.12 0.04 -12.12
C VAL A 46 -4.01 1.12 -12.74
N LEU A 47 -3.48 2.33 -12.96
CA LEU A 47 -4.24 3.39 -13.61
C LEU A 47 -4.49 3.10 -15.08
N ASN A 48 -3.56 2.43 -15.76
CA ASN A 48 -3.73 1.97 -17.14
C ASN A 48 -4.63 0.74 -17.23
N ASP A 49 -4.52 -0.18 -16.27
CA ASP A 49 -5.33 -1.40 -16.18
C ASP A 49 -5.92 -1.58 -14.75
N PRO A 50 -7.16 -1.11 -14.52
CA PRO A 50 -7.78 -1.20 -13.20
C PRO A 50 -8.21 -2.63 -12.83
N THR A 51 -8.17 -3.60 -13.76
CA THR A 51 -8.52 -5.00 -13.48
C THR A 51 -7.55 -5.66 -12.51
N LEU A 52 -6.31 -5.14 -12.45
CA LEU A 52 -5.29 -5.52 -11.47
C LEU A 52 -5.78 -5.38 -10.01
N LEU A 53 -6.65 -4.40 -9.73
CA LEU A 53 -7.21 -4.18 -8.41
C LEU A 53 -8.25 -5.24 -8.03
N GLU A 54 -8.92 -5.86 -9.00
CA GLU A 54 -9.93 -6.89 -8.76
C GLU A 54 -9.32 -8.19 -8.21
N SER A 55 -8.04 -8.42 -8.50
CA SER A 55 -7.27 -9.56 -7.98
C SER A 55 -6.80 -9.38 -6.53
N LEU A 56 -6.88 -8.16 -5.98
CA LEU A 56 -6.44 -7.88 -4.62
C LEU A 56 -7.52 -8.22 -3.59
N THR A 57 -7.09 -8.83 -2.48
CA THR A 57 -7.96 -9.13 -1.33
C THR A 57 -8.09 -7.97 -0.35
N ILE A 58 -7.28 -6.92 -0.52
CA ILE A 58 -7.26 -5.71 0.31
C ILE A 58 -7.29 -4.46 -0.57
N THR A 59 -7.75 -3.35 0.00
CA THR A 59 -7.73 -2.05 -0.67
C THR A 59 -6.33 -1.44 -0.61
N PRO A 60 -5.67 -1.21 -1.76
CA PRO A 60 -4.38 -0.54 -1.77
C PRO A 60 -4.49 0.96 -1.48
N TYR A 61 -3.37 1.52 -1.06
CA TYR A 61 -3.18 2.94 -0.85
C TYR A 61 -2.28 3.53 -1.94
N ALA A 62 -2.45 4.81 -2.23
CA ALA A 62 -1.49 5.59 -3.03
C ALA A 62 -1.09 6.85 -2.26
N LEU A 63 0.19 7.22 -2.29
CA LEU A 63 0.67 8.41 -1.59
C LEU A 63 0.16 9.68 -2.26
N HIS A 64 -0.53 10.53 -1.51
CA HIS A 64 -1.11 11.76 -2.03
C HIS A 64 -0.04 12.71 -2.62
N SER A 65 1.13 12.82 -1.97
CA SER A 65 2.25 13.59 -2.50
C SER A 65 2.77 13.03 -3.82
N GLU A 66 2.73 11.72 -4.00
CA GLU A 66 3.18 11.09 -5.24
C GLU A 66 2.20 11.30 -6.38
N LEU A 67 0.89 11.20 -6.11
CA LEU A 67 -0.16 11.58 -7.07
C LEU A 67 0.05 12.99 -7.61
N LYS A 68 0.39 13.94 -6.72
CA LYS A 68 0.73 15.31 -7.10
C LYS A 68 2.01 15.40 -7.93
N LEU A 69 3.06 14.64 -7.59
CA LEU A 69 4.32 14.64 -8.32
C LEU A 69 4.18 14.06 -9.73
N LEU A 70 3.38 13.01 -9.88
CA LEU A 70 3.09 12.35 -11.15
C LEU A 70 1.97 13.05 -11.95
N ASN A 71 1.41 14.14 -11.41
CA ASN A 71 0.32 14.91 -12.02
C ASN A 71 -0.92 14.04 -12.33
N ILE A 72 -1.28 13.18 -11.39
CA ILE A 72 -2.45 12.29 -11.41
C ILE A 72 -3.59 12.99 -10.63
N ASP A 73 -4.59 13.48 -11.35
CA ASP A 73 -5.73 14.18 -10.76
C ASP A 73 -6.80 13.22 -10.20
N GLU A 74 -6.98 12.06 -10.83
CA GLU A 74 -7.98 11.06 -10.44
C GLU A 74 -7.37 9.67 -10.26
N VAL A 75 -7.76 9.01 -9.16
CA VAL A 75 -7.46 7.61 -8.88
C VAL A 75 -8.76 6.82 -8.79
N PRO A 76 -8.76 5.53 -9.17
CA PRO A 76 -9.90 4.64 -9.00
C PRO A 76 -10.40 4.66 -7.55
N ALA A 77 -11.71 4.55 -7.36
CA ALA A 77 -12.33 4.48 -6.02
C ALA A 77 -11.83 3.29 -5.17
N SER A 78 -11.28 2.27 -5.83
CA SER A 78 -10.64 1.11 -5.22
C SER A 78 -9.25 1.41 -4.63
N ILE A 79 -8.73 2.63 -4.77
CA ILE A 79 -7.46 3.07 -4.17
C ILE A 79 -7.75 4.18 -3.13
N ILE A 80 -7.20 4.03 -1.94
CA ILE A 80 -7.30 5.06 -0.90
C ILE A 80 -6.10 6.00 -0.98
N GLN A 81 -6.34 7.31 -1.06
CA GLN A 81 -5.27 8.29 -0.99
C GLN A 81 -4.74 8.41 0.44
N LEU A 82 -3.44 8.16 0.61
CA LEU A 82 -2.74 8.20 1.88
C LEU A 82 -1.93 9.49 1.99
N GLY A 83 -2.21 10.31 3.00
CA GLY A 83 -1.42 11.50 3.29
C GLY A 83 -0.09 11.17 3.97
N ASP A 84 0.91 12.04 3.80
CA ASP A 84 2.29 11.79 4.28
C ASP A 84 2.36 11.59 5.79
N ALA A 85 1.61 12.37 6.57
CA ALA A 85 1.56 12.22 8.01
C ALA A 85 1.08 10.81 8.41
N ARG A 86 0.04 10.31 7.72
CA ARG A 86 -0.53 8.99 8.01
C ARG A 86 0.40 7.87 7.55
N TRP A 87 1.10 8.05 6.44
CA TRP A 87 2.13 7.11 5.99
C TRP A 87 3.27 7.01 7.00
N VAL A 88 3.75 8.14 7.54
CA VAL A 88 4.79 8.15 8.58
C VAL A 88 4.30 7.39 9.83
N GLU A 89 3.08 7.67 10.31
CA GLU A 89 2.51 6.93 11.45
C GLU A 89 2.46 5.42 11.19
N LEU A 90 1.95 5.00 10.02
CA LEU A 90 1.88 3.58 9.64
C LEU A 90 3.27 2.94 9.58
N SER A 91 4.26 3.65 9.04
CA SER A 91 5.63 3.14 8.95
C SER A 91 6.29 2.96 10.32
N LEU A 92 5.95 3.82 11.30
CA LEU A 92 6.47 3.75 12.67
C LEU A 92 5.75 2.68 13.51
N ASP A 93 4.46 2.47 13.28
CA ASP A 93 3.65 1.47 13.98
C ASP A 93 3.81 0.05 13.40
N ALA A 94 4.22 -0.04 12.13
CA ALA A 94 4.39 -1.30 11.42
C ALA A 94 5.39 -2.23 12.10
N SER A 95 5.04 -3.53 12.16
CA SER A 95 5.99 -4.58 12.55
C SER A 95 7.09 -4.75 11.51
N THR A 96 6.74 -4.47 10.25
CA THR A 96 7.57 -4.74 9.09
C THR A 96 7.25 -3.72 8.04
N TYR A 97 8.28 -3.06 7.54
CA TYR A 97 8.20 -2.12 6.43
C TYR A 97 9.08 -2.63 5.31
N ILE A 98 8.48 -3.00 4.18
CA ILE A 98 9.17 -3.56 3.02
C ILE A 98 8.89 -2.69 1.81
N VAL A 99 9.94 -2.35 1.08
CA VAL A 99 9.82 -1.73 -0.25
C VAL A 99 10.11 -2.82 -1.27
N TRP A 100 9.10 -3.17 -2.05
CA TRP A 100 9.21 -4.08 -3.18
C TRP A 100 9.48 -3.27 -4.44
N ASP A 101 10.64 -3.53 -5.01
CA ASP A 101 11.12 -2.91 -6.23
C ASP A 101 11.71 -3.99 -7.13
N ASP A 102 10.96 -5.07 -7.36
CA ASP A 102 11.46 -6.12 -8.25
C ASP A 102 10.70 -6.14 -9.58
N PRO A 103 11.38 -5.73 -10.66
CA PRO A 103 10.88 -5.88 -12.01
C PRO A 103 11.30 -7.20 -12.70
N GLN A 104 12.13 -8.10 -12.10
CA GLN A 104 12.49 -9.44 -12.67
C GLN A 104 13.52 -10.34 -11.90
N ASN A 105 13.71 -10.30 -10.57
CA ASN A 105 14.65 -11.13 -9.80
C ASN A 105 14.16 -11.64 -8.42
#